data_AF-A0A7U9R2M7-F1
#
_entry.id   AF-A0A7U9R2M7-F1
#
_cell.length_a   1.000
_cell.length_b   1.000
_cell.length_c   1.000
_cell.angle_alpha   90.00
_cell.angle_beta   90.00
_cell.angle_gamma   90.00
#
_symmetry.space_group_name_H-M   'P 1'
#
loop_
_entity.id
_entity.type
_entity.pdbx_description
1 polymer ?
#
loop_
_entity_poly.entity_id
_entity_poly.type
_entity_poly.pdbx_seq_one_letter_code
_entity_poly.pdbx_strand_id
1 'polypeptide(L)'
;MYLFTDDCLLGVPEIDSEHERLFEIINEIHALLGDDAKSDRYDHIYELIERLKQYAKEHFQHEEAYMERIHHPELELQRHQHAVFCDKINEADILLSGSDQTRFLDDLLKYLITWLYRHIIGCDLMIGKMPPADTGKKVPVFTNEYLTGIGLIDDEHKELFRIIGEVHRIIHDEFIADKYDEIVYLLEELKNYTKFHFADEEKYMQSIQYEGLAAQQRAHDAFVARLEEMDFQQIEGHQQETLEEILEFLTDWLINHILNSDKKIGTPVS
;
A
#
# COMPACT_ATOMS: atom_id res chain seq x y z
N MET A 1 -2.43 9.54 18.87
CA MET A 1 -1.01 9.50 18.46
C MET A 1 -0.86 8.34 17.52
N TYR A 2 -0.33 8.62 16.34
CA TYR A 2 -0.07 7.64 15.29
C TYR A 2 1.33 7.08 15.46
N LEU A 3 1.54 5.80 15.17
CA LEU A 3 2.80 5.12 15.47
C LEU A 3 3.43 4.59 14.20
N PHE A 4 4.71 4.88 14.00
CA PHE A 4 5.54 4.11 13.09
C PHE A 4 5.85 2.77 13.78
N THR A 5 5.36 1.68 13.20
CA THR A 5 5.43 0.33 13.76
C THR A 5 6.19 -0.59 12.80
N ASP A 6 6.53 -1.80 13.23
CA ASP A 6 7.35 -2.72 12.45
C ASP A 6 6.76 -3.06 11.06
N ASP A 7 5.44 -2.94 10.89
CA ASP A 7 4.74 -3.09 9.60
C ASP A 7 4.98 -1.91 8.64
N CYS A 8 5.65 -0.84 9.06
CA CYS A 8 6.07 0.28 8.22
C CYS A 8 7.56 0.23 7.85
N LEU A 9 8.31 -0.78 8.32
CA LEU A 9 9.75 -0.92 8.05
C LEU A 9 10.01 -1.56 6.67
N LEU A 10 10.67 -0.81 5.81
CA LEU A 10 11.16 -1.29 4.51
C LEU A 10 12.44 -2.11 4.67
N GLY A 11 13.25 -1.79 5.68
CA GLY A 11 14.61 -2.32 5.83
C GLY A 11 15.64 -1.50 5.06
N VAL A 12 15.29 -0.27 4.66
CA VAL A 12 16.19 0.72 4.06
C VAL A 12 16.37 1.83 5.09
N PRO A 13 17.46 1.84 5.89
CA PRO A 13 17.55 2.66 7.10
C PRO A 13 17.34 4.16 6.91
N GLU A 14 17.74 4.68 5.75
CA GLU A 14 17.56 6.09 5.40
C GLU A 14 16.07 6.42 5.21
N ILE A 15 15.36 5.67 4.37
CA ILE A 15 13.92 5.85 4.11
C ILE A 15 13.09 5.56 5.36
N ASP A 16 13.42 4.50 6.11
CA ASP A 16 12.74 4.18 7.38
C ASP A 16 12.83 5.35 8.37
N SER A 17 14.00 5.99 8.47
CA SER A 17 14.19 7.17 9.34
C SER A 17 13.40 8.39 8.87
N GLU A 18 13.18 8.52 7.56
CA GLU A 18 12.37 9.59 6.98
C GLU A 18 10.89 9.37 7.24
N HIS A 19 10.40 8.13 7.09
CA HIS A 19 9.05 7.76 7.48
C HIS A 19 8.79 8.08 8.95
N GLU A 20 9.66 7.62 9.87
CA GLU A 20 9.56 7.96 11.29
C GLU A 20 9.39 9.47 11.50
N ARG A 21 10.20 10.27 10.81
CA ARG A 21 10.15 11.74 10.94
C ARG A 21 8.86 12.34 10.38
N LEU A 22 8.27 11.78 9.32
CA LEU A 22 6.93 12.18 8.83
C LEU A 22 5.86 11.93 9.90
N PHE A 23 5.87 10.75 10.54
CA PHE A 23 4.97 10.42 11.65
C PHE A 23 5.14 11.38 12.83
N GLU A 24 6.38 11.74 13.17
CA GLU A 24 6.66 12.73 14.23
C GLU A 24 6.00 14.08 13.93
N ILE A 25 6.18 14.62 12.72
CA ILE A 25 5.58 15.91 12.34
C ILE A 25 4.05 15.84 12.39
N ILE A 26 3.44 14.77 11.88
CA ILE A 26 1.98 14.56 11.93
C ILE A 26 1.48 14.50 13.38
N ASN A 27 2.22 13.84 14.28
CA ASN A 27 1.88 13.78 15.70
C ASN A 27 2.01 15.13 16.41
N GLU A 28 3.02 15.95 16.04
CA GLU A 28 3.15 17.33 16.52
C GLU A 28 1.90 18.15 16.14
N ILE A 29 1.42 18.03 14.89
CA ILE A 29 0.18 18.68 14.42
C ILE A 29 -1.04 18.19 15.21
N HIS A 30 -1.22 16.87 15.34
CA HIS A 30 -2.32 16.26 16.09
C HIS A 30 -2.37 16.76 17.55
N ALA A 31 -1.21 16.88 18.20
CA ALA A 31 -1.13 17.34 19.58
C ALA A 31 -1.60 18.79 19.75
N LEU A 32 -1.26 19.68 18.81
CA LEU A 32 -1.69 21.08 18.85
C LEU A 32 -3.19 21.24 18.57
N LEU A 33 -3.77 20.37 17.73
CA LEU A 33 -5.22 20.38 17.48
C LEU A 33 -6.04 20.00 18.72
N GLY A 34 -5.51 19.10 19.55
CA GLY A 34 -6.15 18.71 20.81
C GLY A 34 -6.01 19.72 21.97
N ASP A 35 -5.23 20.78 21.80
CA ASP A 35 -4.93 21.77 22.85
C ASP A 35 -5.69 23.09 22.60
N ASP A 36 -6.90 23.19 23.16
CA ASP A 36 -7.78 24.38 23.08
C ASP A 36 -7.30 25.59 23.90
N ALA A 37 -6.23 25.45 24.68
CA ALA A 37 -5.78 26.51 25.60
C ALA A 37 -4.82 27.54 24.95
N LYS A 38 -4.32 27.28 23.74
CA LYS A 38 -3.32 28.13 23.06
C LYS A 38 -3.94 29.03 22.01
N SER A 39 -3.84 30.35 22.18
CA SER A 39 -4.43 31.33 21.25
C SER A 39 -3.70 31.44 19.91
N ASP A 40 -2.45 31.00 19.85
CA ASP A 40 -1.54 31.05 18.69
C ASP A 40 -1.30 29.67 18.05
N ARG A 41 -2.11 28.66 18.41
CA ARG A 41 -1.92 27.28 17.94
C ARG A 41 -1.97 27.14 16.42
N TYR A 42 -2.79 27.96 15.74
CA TYR A 42 -2.96 27.86 14.29
C TYR A 42 -1.72 28.37 13.54
N ASP A 43 -1.01 29.36 14.08
CA ASP A 43 0.26 29.82 13.51
C ASP A 43 1.32 28.72 13.62
N HIS A 44 1.38 28.04 14.76
CA HIS A 44 2.29 26.89 14.95
C HIS A 44 1.92 25.70 14.07
N ILE A 45 0.63 25.39 13.91
CA ILE A 45 0.16 24.34 13.00
C ILE A 45 0.52 24.68 11.56
N TYR A 46 0.41 25.95 11.15
CA TYR A 46 0.84 26.39 9.83
C TYR A 46 2.34 26.16 9.61
N GLU A 47 3.19 26.54 10.57
CA GLU A 47 4.64 26.26 10.52
C GLU A 47 4.95 24.76 10.40
N LEU A 48 4.20 23.92 11.12
CA LEU A 48 4.35 22.46 11.01
C LEU A 48 3.88 21.90 9.67
N ILE A 49 2.82 22.45 9.07
CA ILE A 49 2.37 22.07 7.72
C ILE A 49 3.42 22.47 6.68
N GLU A 50 3.99 23.67 6.76
CA GLU A 50 5.08 24.09 5.86
C GLU A 50 6.31 23.18 6.00
N ARG A 51 6.64 22.81 7.24
CA ARG A 51 7.71 21.84 7.50
C ARG A 51 7.40 20.46 6.92
N LEU A 52 6.16 19.98 7.06
CA LEU A 52 5.71 18.71 6.51
C LEU A 52 5.84 18.69 4.98
N LYS A 53 5.40 19.76 4.31
CA LYS A 53 5.52 19.89 2.84
C LYS A 53 6.97 19.79 2.38
N GLN A 54 7.85 20.56 3.01
CA GLN A 54 9.26 20.56 2.64
C GLN A 54 9.89 19.19 2.88
N TYR A 55 9.61 18.58 4.03
CA TYR A 55 10.19 17.29 4.40
C TYR A 55 9.67 16.15 3.53
N ALA A 56 8.36 16.11 3.24
CA ALA A 56 7.77 15.12 2.34
C ALA A 56 8.37 15.22 0.93
N LYS A 57 8.55 16.44 0.42
CA LYS A 57 9.18 16.65 -0.88
C LYS A 57 10.64 16.15 -0.93
N GLU A 58 11.41 16.40 0.12
CA GLU A 58 12.79 15.89 0.22
C GLU A 58 12.82 14.36 0.29
N HIS A 59 11.98 13.77 1.14
CA HIS A 59 11.82 12.33 1.26
C HIS A 59 11.44 11.66 -0.07
N PHE A 60 10.41 12.15 -0.77
CA PHE A 60 10.02 11.61 -2.08
C PHE A 60 11.15 11.70 -3.11
N GLN A 61 11.96 12.77 -3.09
CA GLN A 61 13.13 12.87 -3.97
C GLN A 61 14.19 11.80 -3.67
N HIS A 62 14.43 11.51 -2.39
CA HIS A 62 15.37 10.46 -1.99
C HIS A 62 14.85 9.08 -2.36
N GLU A 63 13.57 8.81 -2.12
CA GLU A 63 12.92 7.55 -2.47
C GLU A 63 12.90 7.31 -3.98
N GLU A 64 12.44 8.29 -4.76
CA GLU A 64 12.40 8.20 -6.23
C GLU A 64 13.81 7.99 -6.82
N ALA A 65 14.83 8.64 -6.26
CA ALA A 65 16.22 8.42 -6.67
C ALA A 65 16.72 7.00 -6.30
N TYR A 66 16.29 6.48 -5.15
CA TYR A 66 16.59 5.11 -4.74
C TYR A 66 15.94 4.10 -5.68
N MET A 67 14.65 4.27 -5.97
CA MET A 67 13.87 3.44 -6.90
C MET A 67 14.44 3.47 -8.31
N GLU A 68 14.82 4.64 -8.81
CA GLU A 68 15.46 4.79 -10.13
C GLU A 68 16.77 4.00 -10.20
N ARG A 69 17.58 4.03 -9.13
CA ARG A 69 18.85 3.30 -9.05
C ARG A 69 18.66 1.78 -9.07
N ILE A 70 17.55 1.27 -8.54
CA ILE A 70 17.24 -0.16 -8.55
C ILE A 70 16.33 -0.58 -9.71
N HIS A 71 15.99 0.35 -10.62
CA HIS A 71 15.06 0.14 -11.73
C HIS A 71 13.71 -0.42 -11.27
N HIS A 72 13.15 0.16 -10.20
CA HIS A 72 11.88 -0.29 -9.66
C HIS A 72 10.74 -0.06 -10.68
N PRO A 73 9.94 -1.08 -11.02
CA PRO A 73 8.91 -0.97 -12.07
C PRO A 73 7.83 0.04 -11.72
N GLU A 74 7.48 0.19 -10.43
CA GLU A 74 6.42 1.12 -10.01
C GLU A 74 6.87 2.58 -9.83
N LEU A 75 8.09 2.97 -10.24
CA LEU A 75 8.61 4.32 -10.03
C LEU A 75 7.68 5.42 -10.59
N GLU A 76 7.19 5.26 -11.81
CA GLU A 76 6.33 6.29 -12.44
C GLU A 76 4.98 6.41 -11.74
N LEU A 77 4.44 5.31 -11.21
CA LEU A 77 3.22 5.33 -10.43
C LEU A 77 3.43 6.05 -9.10
N GLN A 78 4.50 5.72 -8.36
CA GLN A 78 4.77 6.36 -7.07
C GLN A 78 5.05 7.86 -7.25
N ARG A 79 5.78 8.27 -8.30
CA ARG A 79 5.92 9.68 -8.70
C ARG A 79 4.57 10.39 -8.86
N HIS A 80 3.61 9.72 -9.50
CA HIS A 80 2.26 10.27 -9.64
C HIS A 80 1.55 10.40 -8.29
N GLN A 81 1.62 9.38 -7.43
CA GLN A 81 1.04 9.41 -6.09
C GLN A 81 1.66 10.52 -5.22
N HIS A 82 2.99 10.70 -5.26
CA HIS A 82 3.70 11.77 -4.58
C HIS A 82 3.26 13.15 -5.06
N ALA A 83 3.09 13.33 -6.37
CA ALA A 83 2.62 14.58 -6.95
C ALA A 83 1.20 14.92 -6.46
N VAL A 84 0.28 13.94 -6.47
CA VAL A 84 -1.10 14.11 -5.98
C VAL A 84 -1.11 14.46 -4.48
N PHE A 85 -0.25 13.82 -3.68
CA PHE A 85 -0.12 14.15 -2.27
C PHE A 85 0.40 15.57 -2.05
N CYS A 86 1.46 15.96 -2.77
CA CYS A 86 2.02 17.31 -2.71
C CYS A 86 0.96 18.36 -3.08
N ASP A 87 0.21 18.14 -4.17
CA ASP A 87 -0.87 19.01 -4.59
C ASP A 87 -1.93 19.12 -3.50
N LYS A 88 -2.30 18.00 -2.87
CA LYS A 88 -3.31 17.98 -1.80
C LYS A 88 -2.89 18.78 -0.57
N ILE A 89 -1.63 18.69 -0.15
CA ILE A 89 -1.15 19.47 0.99
C ILE A 89 -1.00 20.95 0.62
N ASN A 90 -0.63 21.27 -0.62
CA ASN A 90 -0.54 22.66 -1.09
C ASN A 90 -1.91 23.36 -1.12
N GLU A 91 -3.02 22.63 -1.31
CA GLU A 91 -4.37 23.18 -1.16
C GLU A 91 -4.65 23.72 0.27
N ALA A 92 -3.92 23.25 1.28
CA ALA A 92 -4.12 23.68 2.67
C ALA A 92 -3.79 25.17 2.90
N ASP A 93 -2.91 25.77 2.10
CA ASP A 93 -2.55 27.19 2.21
C ASP A 93 -3.73 28.14 2.00
N ILE A 94 -4.68 27.72 1.18
CA ILE A 94 -5.81 28.56 0.78
C ILE A 94 -6.88 28.60 1.89
N LEU A 95 -7.02 27.51 2.65
CA LEU A 95 -8.18 27.24 3.50
C LEU A 95 -7.98 27.62 4.97
N LEU A 96 -6.75 27.87 5.41
CA LEU A 96 -6.45 28.30 6.78
C LEU A 96 -6.83 29.77 7.08
N SER A 97 -7.42 30.49 6.14
CA SER A 97 -7.84 31.89 6.29
C SER A 97 -9.31 32.10 6.73
N GLY A 98 -10.09 31.02 6.94
CA GLY A 98 -11.54 31.05 7.21
C GLY A 98 -11.98 30.74 8.64
N SER A 99 -13.30 30.76 8.90
CA SER A 99 -13.89 30.54 10.23
C SER A 99 -14.09 29.05 10.63
N ASP A 100 -13.75 28.09 9.77
CA ASP A 100 -13.91 26.63 10.00
C ASP A 100 -12.54 25.88 9.97
N GLN A 101 -11.50 26.50 10.54
CA GLN A 101 -10.12 25.99 10.52
C GLN A 101 -9.99 24.62 11.21
N THR A 102 -10.66 24.40 12.35
CA THR A 102 -10.51 23.17 13.14
C THR A 102 -10.97 21.95 12.36
N ARG A 103 -12.17 22.01 11.77
CA ARG A 103 -12.72 20.89 11.00
C ARG A 103 -11.86 20.57 9.78
N PHE A 104 -11.42 21.60 9.07
CA PHE A 104 -10.53 21.43 7.93
C PHE A 104 -9.23 20.74 8.34
N LEU A 105 -8.61 21.17 9.45
CA LEU A 105 -7.37 20.59 9.94
C LEU A 105 -7.55 19.14 10.41
N ASP A 106 -8.68 18.80 11.04
CA ASP A 106 -9.01 17.41 11.38
C ASP A 106 -9.13 16.54 10.13
N ASP A 107 -9.79 17.05 9.09
CA ASP A 107 -9.98 16.30 7.84
C ASP A 107 -8.68 16.19 7.04
N LEU A 108 -7.85 17.24 7.04
CA LEU A 108 -6.49 17.20 6.48
C LEU A 108 -5.63 16.19 7.23
N LEU A 109 -5.64 16.19 8.57
CA LEU A 109 -4.86 15.27 9.38
C LEU A 109 -5.26 13.81 9.12
N LYS A 110 -6.57 13.53 9.05
CA LYS A 110 -7.09 12.21 8.65
C LYS A 110 -6.61 11.81 7.28
N TYR A 111 -6.64 12.73 6.31
CA TYR A 111 -6.12 12.46 4.97
C TYR A 111 -4.63 12.13 5.01
N LEU A 112 -3.80 12.97 5.63
CA LEU A 112 -2.35 12.81 5.73
C LEU A 112 -1.97 11.44 6.30
N ILE A 113 -2.57 11.07 7.43
CA ILE A 113 -2.24 9.82 8.09
C ILE A 113 -2.75 8.60 7.34
N THR A 114 -3.95 8.70 6.75
CA THR A 114 -4.53 7.61 5.95
C THR A 114 -3.70 7.38 4.70
N TRP A 115 -3.30 8.45 4.01
CA TRP A 115 -2.44 8.37 2.83
C TRP A 115 -1.08 7.79 3.20
N LEU A 116 -0.44 8.31 4.26
CA LEU A 116 0.91 7.87 4.65
C LEU A 116 0.95 6.38 4.99
N TYR A 117 0.03 5.86 5.80
CA TYR A 117 -0.02 4.42 6.07
C TYR A 117 -0.27 3.59 4.81
N ARG A 118 -1.22 4.02 3.97
CA ARG A 118 -1.56 3.26 2.75
C ARG A 118 -0.43 3.25 1.74
N HIS A 119 0.28 4.36 1.60
CA HIS A 119 1.40 4.47 0.69
C HIS A 119 2.58 3.61 1.17
N ILE A 120 3.02 3.79 2.43
CA ILE A 120 4.11 2.99 3.00
C ILE A 120 3.82 1.49 2.92
N ILE A 121 2.63 1.07 3.37
CA ILE A 121 2.31 -0.35 3.47
C ILE A 121 1.93 -0.96 2.11
N GLY A 122 1.24 -0.20 1.27
CA GLY A 122 0.74 -0.67 -0.02
C GLY A 122 1.74 -0.57 -1.17
N CYS A 123 2.71 0.34 -1.07
CA CYS A 123 3.66 0.67 -2.12
C CYS A 123 5.10 0.50 -1.61
N ASP A 124 5.52 1.32 -0.64
CA ASP A 124 6.94 1.50 -0.32
C ASP A 124 7.56 0.23 0.28
N LEU A 125 6.77 -0.57 1.01
CA LEU A 125 7.19 -1.89 1.51
C LEU A 125 7.70 -2.84 0.44
N MET A 126 7.30 -2.66 -0.83
CA MET A 126 7.77 -3.47 -1.96
C MET A 126 9.12 -3.01 -2.51
N ILE A 127 9.57 -1.81 -2.16
CA ILE A 127 10.86 -1.25 -2.59
C ILE A 127 12.00 -2.19 -2.15
N GLY A 128 12.73 -2.70 -3.13
CA GLY A 128 13.86 -3.61 -2.90
C GLY A 128 13.48 -5.05 -2.52
N LYS A 129 12.18 -5.38 -2.47
CA LYS A 129 11.67 -6.75 -2.26
C LYS A 129 11.21 -7.42 -3.55
N MET A 130 10.95 -6.65 -4.61
CA MET A 130 10.69 -7.21 -5.95
C MET A 130 12.01 -7.71 -6.58
N PRO A 131 12.05 -8.93 -7.13
CA PRO A 131 13.20 -9.39 -7.89
C PRO A 131 13.41 -8.47 -9.11
N PRO A 132 14.66 -8.33 -9.62
CA PRO A 132 14.86 -7.67 -10.91
C PRO A 132 14.01 -8.37 -11.98
N ALA A 133 13.40 -7.60 -12.88
CA ALA A 133 12.44 -8.01 -13.91
C ALA A 133 12.91 -9.08 -14.94
N ASP A 134 13.97 -9.85 -14.63
CA ASP A 134 14.60 -10.86 -15.48
C ASP A 134 14.80 -12.20 -14.75
N THR A 135 13.76 -12.73 -14.10
CA THR A 135 13.74 -14.15 -13.70
C THR A 135 12.66 -14.92 -14.45
N GLY A 136 12.74 -14.93 -15.78
CA GLY A 136 12.06 -15.89 -16.66
C GLY A 136 10.67 -16.31 -16.21
N LYS A 137 9.70 -15.38 -16.31
CA LYS A 137 8.23 -15.54 -16.23
C LYS A 137 7.77 -16.95 -15.84
N LYS A 138 7.97 -17.31 -14.56
CA LYS A 138 7.37 -18.52 -14.01
C LYS A 138 5.99 -18.15 -13.52
N VAL A 139 5.00 -18.88 -14.02
CA VAL A 139 3.64 -18.85 -13.45
C VAL A 139 3.80 -19.05 -11.94
N PRO A 140 3.29 -18.13 -11.09
CA PRO A 140 3.27 -18.36 -9.66
C PRO A 140 2.37 -19.56 -9.37
N VAL A 141 2.92 -20.57 -8.69
CA VAL A 141 2.21 -21.79 -8.33
C VAL A 141 2.23 -21.92 -6.82
N PHE A 142 1.08 -22.23 -6.23
CA PHE A 142 1.00 -22.50 -4.81
C PHE A 142 1.82 -23.76 -4.47
N THR A 143 2.83 -23.60 -3.62
CA THR A 143 3.65 -24.70 -3.09
C THR A 143 3.49 -24.81 -1.57
N ASN A 144 4.05 -25.87 -0.98
CA ASN A 144 4.04 -26.08 0.47
C ASN A 144 4.73 -24.96 1.25
N GLU A 145 5.54 -24.10 0.60
CA GLU A 145 6.18 -22.96 1.27
C GLU A 145 5.18 -21.89 1.73
N TYR A 146 4.00 -21.83 1.11
CA TYR A 146 2.93 -20.87 1.39
C TYR A 146 1.88 -21.38 2.38
N LEU A 147 2.04 -22.61 2.90
CA LEU A 147 1.14 -23.14 3.91
C LEU A 147 1.30 -22.37 5.22
N THR A 148 0.18 -21.83 5.70
CA THR A 148 0.02 -21.23 7.04
C THR A 148 -0.25 -22.30 8.10
N GLY A 149 -0.74 -23.47 7.70
CA GLY A 149 -1.21 -24.51 8.60
C GLY A 149 -2.68 -24.34 9.02
N ILE A 150 -3.36 -23.33 8.49
CA ILE A 150 -4.77 -23.04 8.73
C ILE A 150 -5.53 -23.40 7.45
N GLY A 151 -6.25 -24.53 7.47
CA GLY A 151 -6.86 -25.09 6.25
C GLY A 151 -7.79 -24.15 5.49
N LEU A 152 -8.54 -23.29 6.19
CA LEU A 152 -9.38 -22.27 5.57
C LEU A 152 -8.54 -21.30 4.71
N ILE A 153 -7.53 -20.68 5.33
CA ILE A 153 -6.63 -19.71 4.68
C ILE A 153 -5.83 -20.38 3.56
N ASP A 154 -5.32 -21.59 3.80
CA ASP A 154 -4.54 -22.33 2.79
C ASP A 154 -5.37 -22.69 1.54
N ASP A 155 -6.67 -22.93 1.69
CA ASP A 155 -7.56 -23.19 0.56
C ASP A 155 -7.89 -21.90 -0.21
N GLU A 156 -8.05 -20.77 0.47
CA GLU A 156 -8.24 -19.45 -0.16
C GLU A 156 -6.97 -18.98 -0.89
N HIS A 157 -5.78 -19.18 -0.31
CA HIS A 157 -4.52 -18.91 -1.02
C HIS A 157 -4.41 -19.71 -2.31
N LYS A 158 -4.75 -21.01 -2.31
CA LYS A 158 -4.72 -21.82 -3.54
C LYS A 158 -5.60 -21.23 -4.64
N GLU A 159 -6.76 -20.68 -4.26
CA GLU A 159 -7.68 -20.06 -5.21
C GLU A 159 -7.13 -18.73 -5.74
N LEU A 160 -6.53 -17.88 -4.89
CA LEU A 160 -5.82 -16.69 -5.34
C LEU A 160 -4.72 -17.04 -6.36
N PHE A 161 -3.88 -18.03 -6.06
CA PHE A 161 -2.85 -18.52 -6.99
C PHE A 161 -3.44 -19.11 -8.28
N ARG A 162 -4.62 -19.76 -8.21
CA ARG A 162 -5.32 -20.26 -9.41
C ARG A 162 -5.72 -19.10 -10.31
N ILE A 163 -6.37 -18.07 -9.77
CA ILE A 163 -6.83 -16.89 -10.53
C ILE A 163 -5.61 -16.18 -11.16
N ILE A 164 -4.56 -15.92 -10.37
CA ILE A 164 -3.30 -15.31 -10.86
C ILE A 164 -2.69 -16.15 -11.99
N GLY A 165 -2.66 -17.48 -11.83
CA GLY A 165 -2.17 -18.39 -12.85
C GLY A 165 -2.97 -18.36 -14.16
N GLU A 166 -4.29 -18.15 -14.08
CA GLU A 166 -5.15 -17.99 -15.25
C GLU A 166 -4.91 -16.67 -15.96
N VAL A 167 -4.80 -15.56 -15.20
CA VAL A 167 -4.43 -14.23 -15.74
C VAL A 167 -3.09 -14.34 -16.47
N HIS A 168 -2.06 -14.90 -15.83
CA HIS A 168 -0.74 -15.11 -16.42
C HIS A 168 -0.82 -15.92 -17.72
N ARG A 169 -1.57 -17.04 -17.71
CA ARG A 169 -1.73 -17.90 -18.90
C ARG A 169 -2.31 -17.13 -20.08
N ILE A 170 -3.36 -16.34 -19.86
CA ILE A 170 -4.04 -15.60 -20.92
C ILE A 170 -3.16 -14.45 -21.42
N ILE A 171 -2.51 -13.71 -20.52
CA ILE A 171 -1.55 -12.64 -20.86
C ILE A 171 -0.45 -13.18 -21.80
N HIS A 172 0.05 -14.40 -21.59
CA HIS A 172 1.13 -14.97 -22.39
C HIS A 172 0.69 -15.92 -23.51
N ASP A 173 -0.61 -16.10 -23.74
CA ASP A 173 -1.11 -16.84 -24.89
C ASP A 173 -1.16 -15.91 -26.12
N GLU A 174 -0.31 -16.20 -27.12
CA GLU A 174 -0.24 -15.46 -28.39
C GLU A 174 -1.38 -15.82 -29.35
N PHE A 175 -2.12 -16.90 -29.08
CA PHE A 175 -3.17 -17.42 -29.96
C PHE A 175 -4.59 -16.96 -29.55
N ILE A 176 -4.76 -16.37 -28.36
CA ILE A 176 -6.04 -15.80 -27.92
C ILE A 176 -6.15 -14.38 -28.46
N ALA A 177 -6.99 -14.22 -29.49
CA ALA A 177 -7.40 -12.90 -29.96
C ALA A 177 -8.40 -12.27 -28.98
N ASP A 178 -8.31 -10.95 -28.78
CA ASP A 178 -9.26 -10.18 -27.95
C ASP A 178 -9.34 -10.63 -26.48
N LYS A 179 -8.19 -11.05 -25.93
CA LYS A 179 -8.04 -11.54 -24.55
C LYS A 179 -8.29 -10.50 -23.45
N TYR A 180 -8.44 -9.22 -23.81
CA TYR A 180 -8.50 -8.12 -22.86
C TYR A 180 -9.71 -8.22 -21.93
N ASP A 181 -10.91 -8.45 -22.48
CA ASP A 181 -12.15 -8.56 -21.70
C ASP A 181 -12.09 -9.73 -20.70
N GLU A 182 -11.47 -10.85 -21.10
CA GLU A 182 -11.28 -12.02 -20.25
C GLU A 182 -10.28 -11.73 -19.11
N ILE A 183 -9.19 -11.01 -19.41
CA ILE A 183 -8.20 -10.61 -18.39
C ILE A 183 -8.81 -9.63 -17.40
N VAL A 184 -9.54 -8.61 -17.87
CA VAL A 184 -10.21 -7.64 -16.99
C VAL A 184 -11.23 -8.35 -16.09
N TYR A 185 -11.98 -9.31 -16.63
CA TYR A 185 -12.88 -10.13 -15.83
C TYR A 185 -12.15 -10.89 -14.71
N LEU A 186 -11.03 -11.54 -15.03
CA LEU A 186 -10.22 -12.28 -14.05
C LEU A 186 -9.52 -11.36 -13.03
N LEU A 187 -9.11 -10.16 -13.42
CA LEU A 187 -8.54 -9.17 -12.49
C LEU A 187 -9.61 -8.67 -11.51
N GLU A 188 -10.85 -8.46 -11.96
CA GLU A 188 -11.95 -8.18 -11.05
C GLU A 188 -12.34 -9.39 -10.19
N GLU A 189 -12.27 -10.61 -10.72
CA GLU A 189 -12.41 -11.82 -9.89
C GLU A 189 -11.34 -11.87 -8.79
N LEU A 190 -10.07 -11.64 -9.14
CA LEU A 190 -8.94 -11.60 -8.21
C LEU A 190 -9.14 -10.55 -7.12
N LYS A 191 -9.53 -9.33 -7.50
CA LYS A 191 -9.80 -8.23 -6.57
C LYS A 191 -10.93 -8.57 -5.59
N ASN A 192 -12.03 -9.13 -6.09
CA ASN A 192 -13.16 -9.51 -5.24
C ASN A 192 -12.81 -10.70 -4.33
N TYR A 193 -12.07 -11.68 -4.83
CA TYR A 193 -11.64 -12.83 -4.05
C TYR A 193 -10.62 -12.45 -2.96
N THR A 194 -9.71 -11.52 -3.26
CA THR A 194 -8.77 -10.94 -2.28
C THR A 194 -9.51 -10.31 -1.11
N LYS A 195 -10.53 -9.48 -1.39
CA LYS A 195 -11.36 -8.87 -0.34
C LYS A 195 -12.11 -9.91 0.49
N PHE A 196 -12.60 -10.97 -0.14
CA PHE A 196 -13.27 -12.08 0.54
C PHE A 196 -12.31 -12.80 1.49
N HIS A 197 -11.13 -13.18 0.98
CA HIS A 197 -10.08 -13.85 1.72
C HIS A 197 -9.64 -13.04 2.95
N PHE A 198 -9.29 -11.76 2.78
CA PHE A 198 -8.91 -10.90 3.91
C PHE A 198 -10.01 -10.80 4.97
N ALA A 199 -11.28 -10.73 4.56
CA ALA A 199 -12.38 -10.67 5.51
C ALA A 199 -12.53 -11.97 6.32
N ASP A 200 -12.24 -13.14 5.74
CA ASP A 200 -12.29 -14.42 6.45
C ASP A 200 -11.05 -14.65 7.31
N GLU A 201 -9.87 -14.24 6.85
CA GLU A 201 -8.64 -14.23 7.64
C GLU A 201 -8.75 -13.31 8.88
N GLU A 202 -9.26 -12.09 8.72
CA GLU A 202 -9.45 -11.15 9.83
C GLU A 202 -10.45 -11.67 10.87
N LYS A 203 -11.55 -12.31 10.42
CA LYS A 203 -12.48 -12.98 11.33
C LYS A 203 -11.80 -14.11 12.07
N TYR A 204 -10.96 -14.89 11.39
CA TYR A 204 -10.20 -15.97 12.01
C TYR A 204 -9.22 -15.42 13.06
N MET A 205 -8.40 -14.43 12.70
CA MET A 205 -7.49 -13.73 13.60
C MET A 205 -8.21 -13.16 14.83
N GLN A 206 -9.38 -12.53 14.62
CA GLN A 206 -10.20 -12.02 15.70
C GLN A 206 -10.69 -13.13 16.64
N SER A 207 -11.07 -14.29 16.08
CA SER A 207 -11.57 -15.44 16.86
C SER A 207 -10.51 -16.06 17.77
N ILE A 208 -9.23 -15.97 17.38
CA ILE A 208 -8.09 -16.45 18.17
C ILE A 208 -7.40 -15.33 18.96
N GLN A 209 -7.93 -14.11 18.92
CA GLN A 209 -7.35 -12.92 19.55
C GLN A 209 -5.89 -12.68 19.15
N TYR A 210 -5.60 -12.85 17.86
CA TYR A 210 -4.25 -12.67 17.31
C TYR A 210 -3.75 -11.24 17.55
N GLU A 211 -2.59 -11.12 18.20
CA GLU A 211 -2.01 -9.82 18.59
C GLU A 211 -1.67 -8.94 17.37
N GLY A 212 -1.27 -9.56 16.26
CA GLY A 212 -0.91 -8.88 15.01
C GLY A 212 -2.09 -8.39 14.16
N LEU A 213 -3.35 -8.63 14.58
CA LEU A 213 -4.54 -8.32 13.78
C LEU A 213 -4.56 -6.88 13.26
N ALA A 214 -4.26 -5.90 14.12
CA ALA A 214 -4.34 -4.49 13.73
C ALA A 214 -3.32 -4.11 12.65
N ALA A 215 -2.13 -4.73 12.63
CA ALA A 215 -1.13 -4.50 11.60
C ALA A 215 -1.53 -5.17 10.28
N GLN A 216 -2.07 -6.39 10.35
CA GLN A 216 -2.49 -7.13 9.18
C GLN A 216 -3.70 -6.48 8.50
N GLN A 217 -4.65 -5.95 9.28
CA GLN A 217 -5.75 -5.13 8.76
C GLN A 217 -5.27 -3.89 8.01
N ARG A 218 -4.24 -3.19 8.51
CA ARG A 218 -3.66 -2.05 7.78
C ARG A 218 -3.05 -2.49 6.45
N ALA A 219 -2.39 -3.64 6.42
CA ALA A 219 -1.82 -4.20 5.19
C ALA A 219 -2.91 -4.60 4.18
N HIS A 220 -3.97 -5.26 4.63
CA HIS A 220 -5.12 -5.58 3.79
C HIS A 220 -5.80 -4.33 3.23
N ASP A 221 -6.08 -3.34 4.09
CA ASP A 221 -6.70 -2.08 3.71
C ASP A 221 -5.84 -1.31 2.69
N ALA A 222 -4.51 -1.29 2.88
CA ALA A 222 -3.59 -0.65 1.96
C ALA A 222 -3.57 -1.35 0.59
N PHE A 223 -3.52 -2.68 0.57
CA PHE A 223 -3.55 -3.46 -0.68
C PHE A 223 -4.87 -3.32 -1.42
N VAL A 224 -5.99 -3.35 -0.68
CA VAL A 224 -7.32 -3.14 -1.27
C VAL A 224 -7.44 -1.72 -1.85
N ALA A 225 -6.95 -0.69 -1.16
CA ALA A 225 -6.94 0.66 -1.69
C ALA A 225 -6.12 0.75 -2.99
N ARG A 226 -4.94 0.12 -3.01
CA ARG A 226 -4.07 0.05 -4.20
C ARG A 226 -4.74 -0.68 -5.37
N LEU A 227 -5.48 -1.77 -5.11
CA LEU A 227 -6.30 -2.49 -6.09
C LEU A 227 -7.49 -1.67 -6.62
N GLU A 228 -8.02 -0.75 -5.81
CA GLU A 228 -9.12 0.13 -6.22
C GLU A 228 -8.65 1.32 -7.06
N GLU A 229 -7.40 1.73 -6.91
CA GLU A 229 -6.77 2.75 -7.76
C GLU A 229 -6.48 2.23 -9.18
N MET A 230 -6.40 0.90 -9.37
CA MET A 230 -6.24 0.29 -10.68
C MET A 230 -7.57 0.29 -11.44
N ASP A 231 -7.71 1.18 -12.43
CA ASP A 231 -8.83 1.15 -13.36
C ASP A 231 -8.53 0.23 -14.54
N PHE A 232 -8.92 -1.05 -14.40
CA PHE A 232 -8.76 -2.06 -15.43
C PHE A 232 -9.57 -1.77 -16.71
N GLN A 233 -10.51 -0.82 -16.72
CA GLN A 233 -11.29 -0.45 -17.91
C GLN A 233 -10.66 0.69 -18.71
N GLN A 234 -9.72 1.44 -18.13
CA GLN A 234 -9.07 2.59 -18.78
C GLN A 234 -7.65 2.30 -19.28
N ILE A 235 -7.26 1.02 -19.41
CA ILE A 235 -5.96 0.66 -19.97
C ILE A 235 -5.99 0.89 -21.50
N GLU A 236 -5.67 2.12 -21.90
CA GLU A 236 -5.57 2.56 -23.30
C GLU A 236 -4.12 2.56 -23.78
N GLY A 237 -3.82 1.76 -24.82
CA GLY A 237 -2.45 1.59 -25.33
C GLY A 237 -1.57 0.78 -24.38
N HIS A 238 -0.51 0.14 -24.91
CA HIS A 238 0.44 -0.67 -24.11
C HIS A 238 -0.19 -1.74 -23.18
N GLN A 239 -1.41 -2.20 -23.47
CA GLN A 239 -2.19 -3.11 -22.62
C GLN A 239 -1.40 -4.32 -22.12
N GLN A 240 -0.59 -4.93 -22.97
CA GLN A 240 0.23 -6.08 -22.59
C GLN A 240 1.22 -5.73 -21.45
N GLU A 241 1.91 -4.59 -21.55
CA GLU A 241 2.91 -4.13 -20.58
C GLU A 241 2.24 -3.80 -19.25
N THR A 242 1.17 -3.00 -19.29
CA THR A 242 0.40 -2.63 -18.08
C THR A 242 -0.18 -3.86 -17.36
N LEU A 243 -0.71 -4.83 -18.11
CA LEU A 243 -1.25 -6.06 -17.53
C LEU A 243 -0.17 -6.95 -16.91
N GLU A 244 1.02 -6.98 -17.51
CA GLU A 244 2.18 -7.67 -16.95
C GLU A 244 2.66 -7.00 -15.65
N GLU A 245 2.75 -5.67 -15.61
CA GLU A 245 3.11 -4.90 -14.41
C GLU A 245 2.10 -5.10 -13.27
N ILE A 246 0.80 -5.04 -13.57
CA ILE A 246 -0.26 -5.31 -12.59
C ILE A 246 -0.12 -6.72 -12.04
N LEU A 247 0.04 -7.72 -12.92
CA LEU A 247 0.14 -9.11 -12.50
C LEU A 247 1.39 -9.34 -11.63
N GLU A 248 2.53 -8.75 -12.00
CA GLU A 248 3.78 -8.82 -11.24
C GLU A 248 3.61 -8.23 -9.84
N PHE A 249 3.08 -7.00 -9.74
CA PHE A 249 2.80 -6.35 -8.46
C PHE A 249 1.88 -7.20 -7.56
N LEU A 250 0.75 -7.68 -8.09
CA LEU A 250 -0.22 -8.45 -7.33
C LEU A 250 0.36 -9.79 -6.83
N THR A 251 1.17 -10.43 -7.68
CA THR A 251 1.82 -11.70 -7.35
C THR A 251 2.86 -11.50 -6.26
N ASP A 252 3.73 -10.50 -6.42
CA ASP A 252 4.84 -10.26 -5.50
C ASP A 252 4.34 -9.79 -4.13
N TRP A 253 3.34 -8.89 -4.11
CA TRP A 253 2.74 -8.46 -2.86
C TRP A 253 2.11 -9.64 -2.12
N LEU A 254 1.31 -10.48 -2.82
CA LEU A 254 0.66 -11.65 -2.21
C LEU A 254 1.69 -12.63 -1.66
N ILE A 255 2.71 -12.99 -2.43
CA ILE A 255 3.77 -13.91 -2.01
C ILE A 255 4.50 -13.37 -0.77
N ASN A 256 4.88 -12.09 -0.81
CA ASN A 256 5.56 -11.45 0.31
C ASN A 256 4.66 -11.39 1.56
N HIS A 257 3.37 -11.10 1.39
CA HIS A 257 2.39 -11.05 2.47
C HIS A 257 2.23 -12.42 3.14
N ILE A 258 2.00 -13.48 2.35
CA ILE A 258 1.88 -14.84 2.89
C ILE A 258 3.12 -15.25 3.68
N LEU A 259 4.30 -15.04 3.11
CA LEU A 259 5.55 -15.49 3.71
C LEU A 259 5.90 -14.75 5.01
N ASN A 260 5.59 -13.46 5.09
CA ASN A 260 6.04 -12.59 6.18
C ASN A 260 4.93 -12.20 7.17
N SER A 261 3.66 -12.42 6.83
CA SER A 261 2.50 -12.07 7.64
C SER A 261 1.67 -13.31 7.96
N ASP A 262 1.01 -13.92 6.97
CA ASP A 262 -0.06 -14.90 7.21
C ASP A 262 0.45 -16.17 7.89
N LYS A 263 1.68 -16.58 7.56
CA LYS A 263 2.34 -17.71 8.23
C LYS A 263 2.54 -17.50 9.73
N LYS A 264 2.63 -16.25 10.20
CA LYS A 264 2.75 -15.97 11.64
C LYS A 264 1.45 -16.27 12.39
N ILE A 265 0.28 -16.22 11.73
CA ILE A 265 -1.01 -16.53 12.34
C ILE A 265 -1.06 -17.98 12.83
N GLY A 266 -0.58 -18.92 12.01
CA GLY A 266 -0.55 -20.34 12.36
C GLY A 266 0.53 -20.73 13.37
N THR A 267 1.38 -19.78 13.76
CA THR A 267 2.50 -20.04 14.68
C THR A 267 2.03 -19.85 16.13
N PRO A 268 2.21 -20.83 17.03
CA PRO A 268 1.83 -20.66 18.43
C PRO A 268 2.58 -19.50 19.08
N VAL A 269 1.85 -18.60 19.76
CA VAL A 269 2.45 -17.58 20.63
C VAL A 269 3.25 -18.29 21.71
N SER A 270 4.56 -18.02 21.76
CA SER A 270 5.51 -18.65 22.70
C SER A 270 5.39 -18.10 24.12
#